data_AF-A0A8B8U4S6-F1
#
_entry.id   AF-A0A8B8U4S6-F1
#
_cell.length_a   1.000
_cell.length_b   1.000
_cell.length_c   1.000
_cell.angle_alpha   90.00
_cell.angle_beta   90.00
_cell.angle_gamma   90.00
#
_symmetry.space_group_name_H-M   'P 1'
#
loop_
_entity.id
_entity.type
_entity.pdbx_description
1 polymer ?
#
loop_
_entity_poly.entity_id
_entity_poly.type
_entity_poly.pdbx_seq_one_letter_code
_entity_poly.pdbx_strand_id
1 'polypeptide(L)'
;MLRKNETLIFKYFLNLINGAFLVLGLLLMVFGAWLLLDRNSFFTLLDENSHLEVYIFRILMGTGSATVLLCLLGYLGIHNEIRWLLILYAVLLTWAFGVQVVLSALIFTKKDEVRQMWHDEIDSVIIKYGSKDLPEDIPKWTILNALQKTGCENKINTWYHANVLTLIGINFGLLASEVLQVSLTISFFRHVKNRIYAEK
;
A
#
# COMPACT_ATOMS: atom_id res chain seq x y z
N MET A 1 25.32 -29.54 14.67
CA MET A 1 25.59 -28.88 13.37
C MET A 1 24.33 -28.70 12.52
N LEU A 2 23.56 -29.75 12.21
CA LEU A 2 22.35 -29.69 11.37
C LEU A 2 21.35 -28.59 11.77
N ARG A 3 20.94 -28.57 13.05
CA ARG A 3 19.92 -27.64 13.59
C ARG A 3 20.33 -26.15 13.50
N LYS A 4 21.63 -25.87 13.50
CA LYS A 4 22.17 -24.51 13.35
C LYS A 4 22.05 -24.04 11.89
N ASN A 5 22.28 -24.93 10.94
CA ASN A 5 22.14 -24.65 9.50
C ASN A 5 20.68 -24.39 9.12
N GLU A 6 19.73 -25.16 9.67
CA GLU A 6 18.29 -24.95 9.45
C GLU A 6 17.82 -23.58 9.96
N THR A 7 18.31 -23.16 11.13
CA THR A 7 17.99 -21.81 11.68
C THR A 7 18.50 -20.70 10.76
N LEU A 8 19.70 -20.86 10.20
CA LEU A 8 20.28 -19.88 9.26
C LEU A 8 19.47 -19.78 7.97
N ILE A 9 18.96 -20.92 7.46
CA ILE A 9 18.09 -20.94 6.28
C ILE A 9 16.81 -20.14 6.54
N PHE A 10 16.11 -20.39 7.65
CA PHE A 10 14.90 -19.63 7.99
C PHE A 10 15.16 -18.12 8.12
N LYS A 11 16.24 -17.74 8.81
CA LYS A 11 16.64 -16.33 8.93
C LYS A 11 16.89 -15.70 7.57
N TYR A 12 17.62 -16.39 6.69
CA TYR A 12 17.93 -15.89 5.37
C TYR A 12 16.67 -15.64 4.53
N PHE A 13 15.77 -16.62 4.43
CA PHE A 13 14.54 -16.48 3.64
C PHE A 13 13.61 -15.40 4.19
N LEU A 14 13.38 -15.38 5.50
CA LEU A 14 12.54 -14.35 6.14
C LEU A 14 13.14 -12.95 5.95
N ASN A 15 14.46 -12.82 6.10
CA ASN A 15 15.15 -11.55 5.92
C ASN A 15 15.17 -11.09 4.45
N LEU A 16 15.28 -12.02 3.50
CA LEU A 16 15.21 -11.72 2.07
C LEU A 16 13.84 -11.15 1.68
N ILE A 17 12.76 -11.81 2.10
CA ILE A 17 11.40 -11.37 1.81
C ILE A 17 11.13 -10.02 2.49
N ASN A 18 11.44 -9.89 3.79
CA ASN A 18 11.27 -8.62 4.51
C ASN A 18 12.11 -7.49 3.93
N GLY A 19 13.33 -7.78 3.46
CA GLY A 19 14.19 -6.82 2.80
C GLY A 19 13.59 -6.30 1.49
N ALA A 20 12.97 -7.19 0.68
CA ALA A 20 12.28 -6.77 -0.53
C ALA A 20 11.09 -5.85 -0.21
N PHE A 21 10.26 -6.19 0.78
CA PHE A 21 9.15 -5.32 1.21
C PHE A 21 9.62 -4.01 1.83
N LEU A 22 10.76 -3.99 2.52
CA LEU A 22 11.38 -2.77 3.04
C LEU A 22 11.76 -1.82 1.91
N VAL A 23 12.41 -2.34 0.86
CA VAL A 23 12.78 -1.55 -0.33
C VAL A 23 11.53 -1.01 -1.02
N LEU A 24 10.51 -1.85 -1.22
CA LEU A 24 9.23 -1.41 -1.81
C LEU A 24 8.56 -0.33 -0.95
N GLY A 25 8.51 -0.49 0.37
CA GLY A 25 7.96 0.50 1.29
C GLY A 25 8.71 1.83 1.27
N LEU A 26 10.04 1.79 1.19
CA LEU A 26 10.88 2.99 1.03
C LEU A 26 10.63 3.66 -0.31
N LEU A 27 10.51 2.90 -1.41
CA LEU A 27 10.18 3.46 -2.72
C LEU A 27 8.81 4.15 -2.72
N LEU A 28 7.80 3.53 -2.10
CA LEU A 28 6.47 4.15 -1.93
C LEU A 28 6.57 5.44 -1.12
N MET A 29 7.33 5.43 -0.02
CA MET A 29 7.51 6.61 0.83
C MET A 29 8.27 7.73 0.11
N VAL A 30 9.34 7.41 -0.62
CA VAL A 30 10.11 8.36 -1.44
C VAL A 30 9.24 8.93 -2.54
N PHE A 31 8.44 8.11 -3.21
CA PHE A 31 7.52 8.59 -4.24
C PHE A 31 6.42 9.50 -3.63
N GLY A 32 5.89 9.15 -2.46
CA GLY A 32 4.94 10.00 -1.74
C GLY A 32 5.53 11.33 -1.28
N ALA A 33 6.78 11.31 -0.79
CA ALA A 33 7.51 12.53 -0.43
C ALA A 33 7.87 13.37 -1.67
N TRP A 34 8.23 12.72 -2.78
CA TRP A 34 8.47 13.40 -4.05
C TRP A 34 7.21 14.13 -4.52
N LEU A 35 6.04 13.48 -4.51
CA LEU A 35 4.76 14.12 -4.83
C LEU A 35 4.45 15.33 -3.92
N LEU A 36 4.89 15.30 -2.66
CA LEU A 36 4.74 16.42 -1.74
C LEU A 36 5.70 17.58 -2.07
N LEU A 37 6.95 17.30 -2.46
CA LEU A 37 7.97 18.30 -2.76
C LEU A 37 7.85 18.91 -4.16
N ASP A 38 7.43 18.12 -5.14
CA ASP A 38 7.24 18.52 -6.54
C ASP A 38 6.07 19.50 -6.74
N ARG A 39 5.26 19.72 -5.69
CA ARG A 39 4.32 20.84 -5.57
C ARG A 39 4.96 22.20 -5.87
N ASN A 40 6.26 22.36 -5.62
CA ASN A 40 6.94 23.66 -5.80
C ASN A 40 7.43 23.94 -7.24
N SER A 41 7.34 23.01 -8.20
CA SER A 41 7.93 23.26 -9.53
C SER A 41 7.22 22.63 -10.73
N PHE A 42 6.53 21.49 -10.58
CA PHE A 42 5.93 20.81 -11.74
C PHE A 42 4.39 20.86 -11.77
N PHE A 43 3.73 20.93 -10.60
CA PHE A 43 2.26 20.95 -10.48
C PHE A 43 1.64 22.34 -10.32
N THR A 44 2.47 23.40 -10.20
CA THR A 44 2.01 24.80 -10.16
C THR A 44 1.39 25.26 -11.49
N LEU A 45 1.54 24.48 -12.58
CA LEU A 45 0.83 24.67 -13.85
C LEU A 45 -0.54 23.96 -13.90
N LEU A 46 -0.77 22.99 -13.01
CA LEU A 46 -2.02 22.23 -12.81
C LEU A 46 -2.81 22.74 -11.58
N ASP A 47 -2.55 23.98 -11.16
CA ASP A 47 -2.95 24.53 -9.86
C ASP A 47 -4.47 24.76 -9.73
N GLU A 48 -5.08 23.95 -8.84
CA GLU A 48 -6.18 24.25 -7.89
C GLU A 48 -6.79 22.99 -7.21
N ASN A 49 -6.25 21.77 -7.39
CA ASN A 49 -6.80 20.52 -6.82
C ASN A 49 -6.09 20.02 -5.56
N SER A 50 -6.17 20.79 -4.47
CA SER A 50 -5.49 20.45 -3.22
C SER A 50 -5.96 19.14 -2.55
N HIS A 51 -7.19 18.66 -2.74
CA HIS A 51 -7.75 17.55 -1.96
C HIS A 51 -7.42 16.13 -2.46
N LEU A 52 -7.50 15.85 -3.77
CA LEU A 52 -7.19 14.52 -4.33
C LEU A 52 -5.70 14.20 -4.28
N GLU A 53 -4.85 15.19 -4.58
CA GLU A 53 -3.41 15.04 -4.41
C GLU A 53 -3.05 14.82 -2.94
N VAL A 54 -3.73 15.56 -2.03
CA VAL A 54 -3.56 15.36 -0.58
C VAL A 54 -3.91 13.93 -0.19
N TYR A 55 -5.00 13.40 -0.74
CA TYR A 55 -5.46 12.05 -0.46
C TYR A 55 -4.48 10.98 -0.98
N ILE A 56 -4.03 11.09 -2.24
CA ILE A 56 -3.11 10.13 -2.86
C ILE A 56 -1.78 10.10 -2.13
N PHE A 57 -1.15 11.26 -1.85
CA PHE A 57 0.12 11.26 -1.13
C PHE A 57 -0.06 10.70 0.29
N ARG A 58 -1.19 11.01 0.96
CA ARG A 58 -1.42 10.60 2.34
C ARG A 58 -1.60 9.09 2.46
N ILE A 59 -2.28 8.47 1.50
CA ILE A 59 -2.35 7.00 1.39
C ILE A 59 -0.97 6.42 1.11
N LEU A 60 -0.25 6.94 0.12
CA LEU A 60 1.03 6.41 -0.31
C LEU A 60 2.11 6.51 0.77
N MET A 61 2.19 7.66 1.46
CA MET A 61 3.12 7.88 2.55
C MET A 61 2.72 7.08 3.79
N GLY A 62 1.43 7.03 4.13
CA GLY A 62 0.94 6.25 5.27
C GLY A 62 1.20 4.74 5.09
N THR A 63 0.86 4.19 3.92
CA THR A 63 1.10 2.77 3.61
C THR A 63 2.58 2.45 3.50
N GLY A 64 3.39 3.31 2.87
CA GLY A 64 4.84 3.15 2.78
C GLY A 64 5.51 3.14 4.15
N SER A 65 5.20 4.12 5.01
CA SER A 65 5.73 4.18 6.37
C SER A 65 5.28 2.99 7.22
N ALA A 66 4.01 2.57 7.15
CA ALA A 66 3.52 1.40 7.87
C ALA A 66 4.26 0.12 7.43
N THR A 67 4.47 -0.06 6.12
CA THR A 67 5.23 -1.19 5.57
C THR A 67 6.68 -1.20 6.08
N VAL A 68 7.36 -0.04 6.04
CA VAL A 68 8.74 0.08 6.54
C VAL A 68 8.81 -0.27 8.03
N LEU A 69 7.89 0.23 8.85
CA LEU A 69 7.85 -0.07 10.29
C LEU A 69 7.64 -1.57 10.55
N LEU A 70 6.70 -2.21 9.84
CA LEU A 70 6.46 -3.64 9.94
C LEU A 70 7.71 -4.44 9.56
N CYS A 71 8.38 -4.09 8.46
CA CYS A 71 9.60 -4.76 8.02
C CYS A 71 10.77 -4.59 9.00
N LEU A 72 10.94 -3.40 9.61
CA LEU A 72 11.96 -3.15 10.62
C LEU A 72 11.71 -3.98 11.89
N LEU A 73 10.45 -4.05 12.35
CA LEU A 73 10.07 -4.92 13.47
C LEU A 73 10.37 -6.39 13.17
N GLY A 74 10.03 -6.85 11.95
CA GLY A 74 10.35 -8.19 11.49
C GLY A 74 11.85 -8.46 11.47
N TYR A 75 12.64 -7.54 10.87
CA TYR A 75 14.10 -7.61 10.82
C TYR A 75 14.72 -7.76 12.22
N LEU A 76 14.34 -6.86 13.14
CA LEU A 76 14.82 -6.87 14.52
C LEU A 76 14.41 -8.15 15.26
N GLY A 77 13.18 -8.62 15.05
CA GLY A 77 12.69 -9.87 15.62
C GLY A 77 13.54 -11.06 15.18
N ILE A 78 13.74 -11.21 13.87
CA ILE A 78 14.47 -12.32 13.27
C ILE A 78 15.96 -12.29 13.66
N HIS A 79 16.58 -11.10 13.59
CA HIS A 79 18.00 -10.92 13.88
C HIS A 79 18.32 -11.21 15.34
N ASN A 80 17.58 -10.59 16.27
CA ASN A 80 17.81 -10.69 17.71
C ASN A 80 17.15 -11.93 18.36
N GLU A 81 16.38 -12.72 17.60
CA GLU A 81 15.63 -13.89 18.09
C GLU A 81 14.67 -13.58 19.27
N ILE A 82 14.16 -12.34 19.36
CA ILE A 82 13.29 -11.88 20.46
C ILE A 82 11.87 -12.41 20.25
N ARG A 83 11.47 -13.38 21.08
CA ARG A 83 10.17 -14.08 20.99
C ARG A 83 8.95 -13.14 20.96
N TRP A 84 8.88 -12.17 21.87
CA TRP A 84 7.77 -11.23 21.93
C TRP A 84 7.66 -10.37 20.66
N LEU A 85 8.80 -10.02 20.07
CA LEU A 85 8.85 -9.22 18.85
C LEU A 85 8.41 -10.04 17.63
N LEU A 86 8.79 -11.33 17.55
CA LEU A 86 8.26 -12.25 16.52
C LEU A 86 6.74 -12.44 16.64
N ILE A 87 6.22 -12.59 17.86
CA ILE A 87 4.77 -12.74 18.09
C ILE A 87 4.05 -11.46 17.65
N LEU A 88 4.54 -10.30 18.08
CA LEU A 88 3.99 -9.01 17.66
C LEU A 88 4.01 -8.86 16.14
N TYR A 89 5.13 -9.20 15.50
CA TYR A 89 5.25 -9.18 14.04
C TYR A 89 4.22 -10.08 13.34
N ALA A 90 4.07 -11.33 13.80
CA ALA A 90 3.09 -12.26 13.24
C ALA A 90 1.63 -11.80 13.44
N VAL A 91 1.31 -11.22 14.60
CA VAL A 91 -0.02 -10.66 14.89
C VAL A 91 -0.32 -9.47 13.99
N LEU A 92 0.64 -8.55 13.81
CA LEU A 92 0.47 -7.39 12.93
C LEU A 92 0.29 -7.80 11.46
N LEU A 93 1.06 -8.78 10.97
CA LEU A 93 0.86 -9.34 9.62
C LEU A 93 -0.52 -9.98 9.46
N THR A 94 -0.96 -10.75 10.46
CA THR A 94 -2.29 -11.38 10.42
C THR A 94 -3.41 -10.34 10.44
N TRP A 95 -3.23 -9.26 11.19
CA TRP A 95 -4.14 -8.13 11.20
C TRP A 95 -4.20 -7.43 9.84
N ALA A 96 -3.05 -7.16 9.20
CA ALA A 96 -2.98 -6.57 7.87
C ALA A 96 -3.71 -7.44 6.82
N PHE A 97 -3.45 -8.74 6.82
CA PHE A 97 -4.16 -9.72 5.99
C PHE A 97 -5.68 -9.65 6.20
N GLY A 98 -6.13 -9.62 7.46
CA GLY A 98 -7.55 -9.52 7.79
C GLY A 98 -8.19 -8.24 7.25
N VAL A 99 -7.54 -7.09 7.45
CA VAL A 99 -8.00 -5.79 6.92
C VAL A 99 -8.07 -5.83 5.39
N GLN A 100 -7.06 -6.39 4.72
CA GLN A 100 -7.02 -6.47 3.25
C GLN A 100 -8.11 -7.38 2.68
N VAL A 101 -8.40 -8.52 3.33
CA VAL A 101 -9.48 -9.43 2.93
C VAL A 101 -10.85 -8.77 3.13
N VAL A 102 -11.10 -8.14 4.28
CA VAL A 102 -12.36 -7.44 4.56
C VAL A 102 -12.57 -6.29 3.57
N LEU A 103 -11.54 -5.47 3.34
CA LEU A 103 -11.61 -4.36 2.39
C LEU A 103 -11.85 -4.86 0.96
N SER A 104 -11.16 -5.93 0.53
CA SER A 104 -11.37 -6.53 -0.79
C SER A 104 -12.80 -7.07 -0.94
N ALA A 105 -13.34 -7.72 0.09
CA ALA A 105 -14.71 -8.23 0.09
C ALA A 105 -15.75 -7.10 0.06
N LEU A 106 -15.52 -6.01 0.82
CA LEU A 106 -16.38 -4.82 0.79
C LEU A 106 -16.40 -4.17 -0.59
N ILE A 107 -15.24 -3.98 -1.22
CA ILE A 107 -15.14 -3.42 -2.57
C ILE A 107 -15.86 -4.32 -3.59
N PHE A 108 -15.75 -5.64 -3.45
CA PHE A 108 -16.39 -6.58 -4.37
C PHE A 108 -17.91 -6.62 -4.21
N THR A 109 -18.41 -6.64 -2.96
CA THR A 109 -19.84 -6.74 -2.65
C THR A 109 -20.59 -5.44 -2.88
N LYS A 110 -19.95 -4.30 -2.56
CA LYS A 110 -20.53 -2.95 -2.65
C LYS A 110 -19.96 -2.16 -3.83
N LYS A 111 -19.58 -2.84 -4.91
CA LYS A 111 -18.93 -2.23 -6.08
C LYS A 111 -19.65 -1.00 -6.63
N ASP A 112 -20.99 -1.00 -6.61
CA ASP A 112 -21.80 0.08 -7.17
C ASP A 112 -21.88 1.28 -6.20
N GLU A 113 -22.01 1.01 -4.89
CA GLU A 113 -21.98 2.04 -3.83
C GLU A 113 -20.58 2.67 -3.72
N VAL A 114 -19.52 1.86 -3.79
CA VAL A 114 -18.13 2.34 -3.80
C VAL A 114 -17.89 3.19 -5.05
N ARG A 115 -18.36 2.74 -6.22
CA ARG A 115 -18.26 3.52 -7.46
C ARG A 115 -18.98 4.87 -7.32
N GLN A 116 -20.20 4.90 -6.78
CA GLN A 116 -20.95 6.13 -6.54
C GLN A 116 -20.24 7.05 -5.54
N MET A 117 -19.75 6.52 -4.42
CA MET A 117 -18.99 7.31 -3.43
C MET A 117 -17.72 7.93 -4.03
N TRP A 118 -17.01 7.18 -4.88
CA TRP A 118 -15.86 7.70 -5.62
C TRP A 118 -16.27 8.75 -6.65
N HIS A 119 -17.40 8.57 -7.35
CA HIS A 119 -17.93 9.58 -8.26
C HIS A 119 -18.32 10.86 -7.54
N ASP A 120 -19.05 10.76 -6.43
CA ASP A 120 -19.49 11.92 -5.65
C ASP A 120 -18.31 12.69 -5.07
N GLU A 121 -17.29 11.98 -4.56
CA GLU A 121 -16.06 12.61 -4.05
C GLU A 121 -15.29 13.30 -5.18
N ILE A 122 -15.10 12.63 -6.33
CA ILE A 122 -14.45 13.22 -7.50
C ILE A 122 -15.25 14.42 -7.99
N ASP A 123 -16.56 14.30 -8.19
CA ASP A 123 -17.43 15.37 -8.67
C ASP A 123 -17.42 16.56 -7.70
N SER A 124 -17.38 16.32 -6.38
CA SER A 124 -17.25 17.39 -5.39
C SER A 124 -15.93 18.17 -5.55
N VAL A 125 -14.83 17.46 -5.86
CA VAL A 125 -13.52 18.06 -6.13
C VAL A 125 -13.56 18.85 -7.44
N ILE A 126 -14.22 18.32 -8.47
CA ILE A 126 -14.40 18.98 -9.78
C ILE A 126 -15.22 20.27 -9.65
N ILE A 127 -16.34 20.23 -8.93
CA ILE A 127 -17.23 21.38 -8.75
C ILE A 127 -16.51 22.48 -7.97
N LYS A 128 -15.73 22.11 -6.94
CA LYS A 128 -14.93 23.05 -6.16
C LYS A 128 -13.84 23.72 -7.00
N TYR A 129 -13.22 22.97 -7.92
CA TYR A 129 -12.28 23.52 -8.90
C TYR A 129 -12.96 24.51 -9.88
N GLY A 130 -14.24 24.33 -10.19
CA GLY A 130 -15.01 25.22 -11.07
C GLY A 130 -15.62 26.46 -10.39
N SER A 131 -15.45 26.64 -9.07
CA SER A 131 -16.15 27.66 -8.29
C SER A 131 -15.39 28.98 -8.18
N LYS A 132 -15.60 29.86 -9.17
CA LYS A 132 -15.69 31.35 -9.19
C LYS A 132 -14.79 32.30 -8.36
N ASP A 133 -13.86 31.86 -7.51
CA ASP A 133 -12.97 32.79 -6.79
C ASP A 133 -11.67 33.15 -7.55
N LEU A 134 -11.53 32.72 -8.81
CA LEU A 134 -10.34 32.95 -9.65
C LEU A 134 -10.64 33.93 -10.81
N PRO A 135 -9.80 34.95 -11.06
CA PRO A 135 -10.06 35.98 -12.08
C PRO A 135 -10.06 35.42 -13.52
N GLU A 136 -10.80 36.14 -14.35
CA GLU A 136 -11.43 35.72 -15.59
C GLU A 136 -10.47 35.59 -16.78
N ASP A 137 -9.73 34.47 -16.85
CA ASP A 137 -8.92 34.11 -18.03
C ASP A 137 -9.54 32.89 -18.75
N ILE A 138 -10.55 33.13 -19.59
CA ILE A 138 -11.50 32.17 -20.18
C ILE A 138 -10.96 30.99 -21.07
N PRO A 139 -9.67 30.83 -21.46
CA PRO A 139 -9.24 29.64 -22.22
C PRO A 139 -9.05 28.35 -21.40
N LYS A 140 -8.59 28.46 -20.13
CA LYS A 140 -8.13 27.29 -19.34
C LYS A 140 -9.28 26.37 -18.93
N TRP A 141 -10.41 26.95 -18.53
CA TRP A 141 -11.59 26.23 -18.05
C TRP A 141 -12.28 25.46 -19.16
N THR A 142 -12.26 25.97 -20.40
CA THR A 142 -12.89 25.33 -21.55
C THR A 142 -12.16 24.05 -21.96
N ILE A 143 -10.82 24.06 -21.89
CA ILE A 143 -9.98 22.89 -22.17
C ILE A 143 -10.14 21.84 -21.05
N LEU A 144 -10.20 22.27 -19.79
CA LEU A 144 -10.39 21.35 -18.66
C LEU A 144 -11.79 20.73 -18.66
N ASN A 145 -12.84 21.53 -18.88
CA ASN A 145 -14.20 21.01 -19.06
C ASN A 145 -14.29 20.09 -20.29
N ALA A 146 -13.57 20.38 -21.38
CA ALA A 146 -13.52 19.47 -22.51
C ALA A 146 -12.83 18.14 -22.15
N LEU A 147 -11.70 18.17 -21.43
CA LEU A 147 -10.98 16.98 -20.94
C LEU A 147 -11.80 16.15 -19.93
N GLN A 148 -12.56 16.80 -19.06
CA GLN A 148 -13.45 16.14 -18.10
C GLN A 148 -14.70 15.57 -18.77
N LYS A 149 -15.35 16.35 -19.63
CA LYS A 149 -16.58 15.98 -20.32
C LYS A 149 -16.34 14.97 -21.45
N THR A 150 -15.10 14.83 -21.93
CA THR A 150 -14.68 13.77 -22.85
C THR A 150 -13.78 12.73 -22.18
N GLY A 151 -14.38 11.87 -21.33
CA GLY A 151 -13.92 10.49 -21.23
C GLY A 151 -12.79 10.17 -20.26
N CYS A 152 -12.56 10.96 -19.19
CA CYS A 152 -11.67 10.52 -18.10
C CYS A 152 -12.24 9.29 -17.40
N GLU A 153 -13.51 9.33 -16.99
CA GLU A 153 -14.21 8.18 -16.41
C GLU A 153 -14.23 6.99 -17.37
N ASN A 154 -14.57 7.23 -18.64
CA ASN A 154 -14.63 6.15 -19.63
C ASN A 154 -13.24 5.55 -19.90
N LYS A 155 -12.17 6.36 -19.90
CA LYS A 155 -10.78 5.88 -19.98
C LYS A 155 -10.36 5.11 -18.74
N ILE A 156 -10.69 5.58 -17.54
CA ILE A 156 -10.40 4.89 -16.27
C ILE A 156 -11.12 3.54 -16.25
N ASN A 157 -12.40 3.50 -16.62
CA ASN A 157 -13.19 2.28 -16.66
C ASN A 157 -12.65 1.32 -17.74
N THR A 158 -12.31 1.81 -18.93
CA THR A 158 -11.71 1.00 -20.00
C THR A 158 -10.35 0.44 -19.58
N TRP A 159 -9.49 1.28 -18.98
CA TRP A 159 -8.19 0.86 -18.46
C TRP A 159 -8.35 -0.17 -17.33
N TYR A 160 -9.30 0.06 -16.41
CA TYR A 160 -9.61 -0.86 -15.33
C TYR A 160 -10.04 -2.22 -15.89
N HIS A 161 -10.99 -2.26 -16.83
CA HIS A 161 -11.41 -3.51 -17.45
C HIS A 161 -10.28 -4.23 -18.20
N ALA A 162 -9.36 -3.48 -18.83
CA ALA A 162 -8.20 -4.05 -19.49
C ALA A 162 -7.16 -4.62 -18.51
N ASN A 163 -7.05 -4.04 -17.30
CA ASN A 163 -6.01 -4.39 -16.32
C ASN A 163 -6.57 -5.06 -15.05
N VAL A 164 -7.86 -5.36 -14.98
CA VAL A 164 -8.48 -5.92 -13.77
C VAL A 164 -7.83 -7.24 -13.36
N LEU A 165 -7.40 -8.05 -14.34
CA LEU A 165 -6.72 -9.31 -14.09
C LEU A 165 -5.35 -9.10 -13.43
N THR A 166 -4.59 -8.09 -13.85
CA THR A 166 -3.28 -7.79 -13.25
C THR A 166 -3.43 -7.23 -11.84
N LEU A 167 -4.45 -6.39 -11.59
CA LEU A 167 -4.80 -5.90 -10.26
C LEU A 167 -5.18 -7.03 -9.29
N ILE A 168 -6.02 -7.96 -9.74
CA ILE A 168 -6.37 -9.17 -8.96
C ILE A 168 -5.12 -10.00 -8.69
N GLY A 169 -4.25 -10.17 -9.69
CA GLY A 169 -2.98 -10.89 -9.55
C GLY A 169 -2.06 -10.27 -8.51
N ILE A 170 -1.91 -8.94 -8.50
CA ILE A 170 -1.11 -8.22 -7.49
C ILE A 170 -1.70 -8.41 -6.10
N ASN A 171 -3.02 -8.26 -5.94
CA ASN A 171 -3.69 -8.43 -4.65
C ASN A 171 -3.51 -9.85 -4.11
N PHE A 172 -3.73 -10.87 -4.95
CA PHE A 172 -3.55 -12.26 -4.57
C PHE A 172 -2.08 -12.58 -4.25
N GLY A 173 -1.14 -12.04 -5.03
CA GLY A 173 0.30 -12.18 -4.77
C GLY A 173 0.70 -11.59 -3.42
N LEU A 174 0.15 -10.42 -3.07
CA LEU A 174 0.38 -9.79 -1.77
C LEU A 174 -0.17 -10.67 -0.63
N LEU A 175 -1.42 -11.12 -0.71
CA LEU A 175 -2.02 -12.02 0.29
C LEU A 175 -1.22 -13.33 0.45
N ALA A 176 -0.79 -13.93 -0.66
CA ALA A 176 0.02 -15.15 -0.64
C ALA A 176 1.37 -14.90 0.05
N SER A 177 1.98 -13.74 -0.19
CA SER A 177 3.24 -13.37 0.45
C SER A 177 3.10 -13.14 1.96
N GLU A 178 1.99 -12.54 2.41
CA GLU A 178 1.69 -12.36 3.84
C GLU A 178 1.49 -13.71 4.55
N VAL A 179 0.69 -14.61 3.96
CA VAL A 179 0.46 -15.96 4.48
C VAL A 179 1.78 -16.74 4.57
N LEU A 180 2.62 -16.63 3.54
CA LEU A 180 3.95 -17.25 3.54
C LEU A 180 4.83 -16.69 4.66
N GLN A 181 4.88 -15.37 4.83
CA GLN A 181 5.67 -14.74 5.90
C GLN A 181 5.19 -15.13 7.30
N VAL A 182 3.87 -15.17 7.54
CA VAL A 182 3.31 -15.63 8.82
C VAL A 182 3.68 -17.09 9.06
N SER A 183 3.53 -17.95 8.05
CA SER A 183 3.86 -19.38 8.15
C SER A 183 5.34 -19.62 8.46
N LEU A 184 6.24 -18.90 7.78
CA LEU A 184 7.67 -18.96 8.01
C LEU A 184 8.04 -18.41 9.40
N THR A 185 7.42 -17.31 9.84
CA THR A 185 7.66 -16.70 11.16
C THR A 185 7.24 -17.63 12.29
N ILE A 186 6.07 -18.28 12.17
CA ILE A 186 5.59 -19.27 13.14
C ILE A 186 6.51 -20.49 13.17
N SER A 187 6.94 -20.97 12.00
CA SER A 187 7.86 -22.10 11.89
C SER A 187 9.21 -21.79 12.54
N PHE A 188 9.75 -20.60 12.29
CA PHE A 188 10.98 -20.11 12.91
C PHE A 188 10.82 -19.96 14.43
N PHE A 189 9.70 -19.40 14.91
CA PHE A 189 9.39 -19.30 16.34
C PHE A 189 9.35 -20.68 17.02
N ARG A 190 8.64 -21.65 16.43
CA ARG A 190 8.56 -23.03 16.94
C ARG A 190 9.95 -23.66 17.00
N HIS A 191 10.76 -23.46 15.96
CA HIS A 191 12.13 -23.96 15.91
C HIS A 191 13.02 -23.36 17.01
N VAL A 192 13.01 -22.04 17.19
CA VAL A 192 13.75 -21.33 18.26
C VAL A 192 13.29 -21.80 19.65
N LYS A 193 11.97 -21.95 19.86
CA LYS A 193 11.42 -22.47 21.11
C LYS A 193 11.94 -23.88 21.40
N ASN A 194 11.82 -24.81 20.44
CA ASN A 194 12.24 -26.20 20.62
C ASN A 194 13.75 -26.33 20.87
N ARG A 195 14.58 -25.47 20.26
CA ARG A 195 16.03 -25.43 20.51
C ARG A 195 16.32 -25.16 21.99
N ILE A 196 15.65 -24.19 22.58
CA ILE A 196 15.89 -23.77 23.98
C ILE A 196 15.40 -24.83 24.99
N TYR A 197 14.31 -25.54 24.69
CA TYR A 197 13.87 -26.67 25.54
C TYR A 197 14.81 -27.88 25.44
N ALA A 198 15.46 -28.10 24.30
CA ALA A 198 16.39 -29.22 24.13
C ALA A 198 17.78 -28.99 24.74
N GLU A 199 18.11 -27.73 25.09
CA GLU A 199 19.37 -27.35 25.74
C GLU A 199 19.25 -27.26 27.27
N LYS A 200 18.04 -27.47 27.82
CA LYS A 200 17.73 -27.41 29.26
C LYS A 200 17.45 -28.80 29.80
#